data_AF-A0A1D4HZN6-F1
#
_entry.id   AF-A0A1D4HZN6-F1
#
_cell.length_a   1.000
_cell.length_b   1.000
_cell.length_c   1.000
_cell.angle_alpha   90.00
_cell.angle_beta   90.00
_cell.angle_gamma   90.00
#
_symmetry.space_group_name_H-M   'P 1'
#
loop_
_entity.id
_entity.type
_entity.pdbx_description
1 polymer ?
#
loop_
_entity_poly.entity_id
_entity_poly.type
_entity_poly.pdbx_seq_one_letter_code
_entity_poly.pdbx_strand_id
1 'polypeptide(L)'
;MKKLITAVLVSGLALTVASTGSVDAASGNSIQNVKALQHGDTTLEGAKLGASVQSVLKNNQKPVYSHRPDGKEHYYEFKKNNGVLVVTANGKKDEGKITRVSMSYNAPDGPTYKDVKHQVSKNAVTREHYNKVTGNFGYVQDNKLSYQFSSSSPSDKNIKLYRIDLAE
;
A
#
# COMPACT_ATOMS: atom_id res chain seq x y z
N MET A 1 -6.45 62.72 7.32
CA MET A 1 -7.28 61.51 7.47
C MET A 1 -7.20 60.66 6.20
N LYS A 2 -6.49 59.53 6.26
CA LYS A 2 -6.80 58.25 5.60
C LYS A 2 -5.78 57.24 6.12
N LYS A 3 -6.29 56.15 6.68
CA LYS A 3 -5.59 55.14 7.45
C LYS A 3 -5.22 53.95 6.55
N LEU A 4 -4.30 53.08 7.04
CA LEU A 4 -4.30 51.59 6.92
C LEU A 4 -3.84 51.01 5.55
N ILE A 5 -3.03 49.94 5.39
CA ILE A 5 -2.46 48.89 6.28
C ILE A 5 -1.17 48.35 5.62
N THR A 6 -0.08 48.25 6.37
CA THR A 6 1.09 47.45 5.96
C THR A 6 0.80 45.99 6.30
N ALA A 7 0.62 45.14 5.29
CA ALA A 7 0.46 43.70 5.50
C ALA A 7 1.81 43.09 5.89
N VAL A 8 2.00 42.84 7.19
CA VAL A 8 3.09 42.00 7.68
C VAL A 8 2.72 40.56 7.32
N LEU A 9 3.44 39.96 6.36
CA LEU A 9 3.44 38.52 6.19
C LEU A 9 4.05 37.92 7.46
N VAL A 10 3.21 37.49 8.39
CA VAL A 10 3.62 36.53 9.41
C VAL A 10 3.74 35.20 8.69
N SER A 11 4.94 34.88 8.23
CA SER A 11 5.30 33.51 7.87
C SER A 11 5.19 32.68 9.14
N GLY A 12 4.02 32.07 9.34
CA GLY A 12 3.82 31.05 10.35
C GLY A 12 4.76 29.90 10.05
N LEU A 13 5.91 29.86 10.73
CA LEU A 13 6.59 28.61 11.00
C LEU A 13 5.59 27.76 11.80
N ALA A 14 4.94 26.81 11.12
CA ALA A 14 4.22 25.75 11.78
C ALA A 14 5.26 24.82 12.45
N LEU A 15 5.73 25.22 13.62
CA LEU A 15 6.44 24.39 14.58
C LEU A 15 5.42 23.83 15.56
N THR A 16 4.95 22.60 15.32
CA THR A 16 4.26 21.74 16.30
C THR A 16 3.83 20.46 15.55
N VAL A 17 4.10 19.23 15.95
CA VAL A 17 4.63 18.65 17.18
C VAL A 17 5.33 17.34 16.78
N ALA A 18 6.50 17.06 17.37
CA ALA A 18 7.03 15.70 17.43
C ALA A 18 6.06 14.84 18.27
N SER A 19 5.05 14.27 17.61
CA SER A 19 4.29 13.17 18.17
C SER A 19 4.95 11.89 17.67
N THR A 20 5.57 11.15 18.57
CA THR A 20 5.95 9.74 18.39
C THR A 20 4.73 8.81 18.41
N GLY A 21 3.54 9.34 18.09
CA GLY A 21 2.37 8.53 17.81
C GLY A 21 2.51 8.02 16.39
N SER A 22 2.39 6.70 16.23
CA SER A 22 2.19 6.05 14.94
C SER A 22 1.25 6.92 14.10
N VAL A 23 1.79 7.60 13.09
CA VAL A 23 0.98 8.01 11.95
C VAL A 23 0.31 6.71 11.54
N ASP A 24 -1.02 6.64 11.65
CA ASP A 24 -1.80 5.51 11.18
C ASP A 24 -1.39 5.30 9.71
N ALA A 25 -0.40 4.44 9.52
CA ALA A 25 0.10 4.05 8.22
C ALA A 25 -1.14 3.59 7.48
N ALA A 26 -1.45 4.24 6.35
CA ALA A 26 -2.71 4.11 5.64
C ALA A 26 -3.14 2.63 5.62
N SER A 27 -3.97 2.27 6.58
CA SER A 27 -4.42 0.91 6.77
C SER A 27 -5.71 0.82 5.99
N GLY A 28 -5.80 -0.19 5.15
CA GLY A 28 -7.00 -0.49 4.42
C GLY A 28 -6.99 -0.13 2.94
N ASN A 29 -7.97 -0.77 2.31
CA ASN A 29 -8.25 -0.82 0.89
C ASN A 29 -9.01 0.43 0.42
N SER A 30 -8.41 1.62 0.54
CA SER A 30 -9.08 2.91 0.24
C SER A 30 -8.39 3.71 -0.87
N ILE A 31 -9.13 4.64 -1.50
CA ILE A 31 -8.55 5.55 -2.51
C ILE A 31 -7.54 6.52 -1.91
N GLN A 32 -7.70 6.89 -0.64
CA GLN A 32 -6.76 7.75 0.09
C GLN A 32 -5.42 7.05 0.26
N ASN A 33 -5.43 5.76 0.58
CA ASN A 33 -4.21 4.95 0.64
C ASN A 33 -3.52 4.89 -0.73
N VAL A 34 -4.28 4.61 -1.80
CA VAL A 34 -3.76 4.64 -3.17
C VAL A 34 -3.07 5.97 -3.49
N LYS A 35 -3.71 7.10 -3.17
CA LYS A 35 -3.13 8.44 -3.36
C LYS A 35 -1.85 8.66 -2.55
N ALA A 36 -1.82 8.25 -1.29
CA ALA A 36 -0.64 8.40 -0.43
C ALA A 36 0.54 7.61 -1.01
N LEU A 37 0.31 6.35 -1.40
CA LEU A 37 1.32 5.49 -2.02
C LEU A 37 1.83 6.09 -3.35
N GLN A 38 0.94 6.57 -4.21
CA GLN A 38 1.32 7.22 -5.47
C GLN A 38 2.10 8.53 -5.27
N HIS A 39 1.93 9.20 -4.13
CA HIS A 39 2.69 10.40 -3.76
C HIS A 39 3.92 10.10 -2.87
N GLY A 40 4.33 8.85 -2.79
CA GLY A 40 5.61 8.46 -2.18
C GLY A 40 5.54 7.92 -0.75
N ASP A 41 4.34 7.66 -0.21
CA ASP A 41 4.26 6.81 0.99
C ASP A 41 4.82 5.42 0.65
N THR A 42 5.63 4.91 1.56
CA THR A 42 6.34 3.63 1.46
C THR A 42 5.86 2.64 2.51
N THR A 43 4.73 2.94 3.15
CA THR A 43 4.15 2.12 4.22
C THR A 43 2.82 1.53 3.76
N LEU A 44 2.67 0.22 3.91
CA LEU A 44 1.43 -0.50 3.65
C LEU A 44 1.13 -1.40 4.85
N GLU A 45 -0.06 -1.24 5.45
CA GLU A 45 -0.49 -2.03 6.62
C GLU A 45 0.53 -2.01 7.78
N GLY A 46 1.18 -0.85 7.99
CA GLY A 46 2.19 -0.65 9.02
C GLY A 46 3.58 -1.22 8.70
N ALA A 47 3.76 -1.87 7.55
CA ALA A 47 5.07 -2.33 7.07
C ALA A 47 5.67 -1.27 6.12
N LYS A 48 6.83 -0.72 6.49
CA LYS A 48 7.51 0.34 5.73
C LYS A 48 8.72 -0.19 4.98
N LEU A 49 8.85 0.11 3.68
CA LEU A 49 10.04 -0.23 2.92
C LEU A 49 11.32 0.36 3.54
N GLY A 50 12.41 -0.38 3.48
CA GLY A 50 13.71 -0.03 4.05
C GLY A 50 13.79 -0.13 5.59
N ALA A 51 12.66 -0.24 6.30
CA ALA A 51 12.64 -0.44 7.74
C ALA A 51 13.08 -1.87 8.10
N SER A 52 13.56 -2.06 9.34
CA SER A 52 13.87 -3.40 9.84
C SER A 52 12.60 -4.25 9.92
N VAL A 53 12.68 -5.52 9.53
CA VAL A 53 11.57 -6.48 9.63
C VAL A 53 11.06 -6.65 11.07
N GLN A 54 11.91 -6.37 12.07
CA GLN A 54 11.52 -6.34 13.47
C GLN A 54 10.38 -5.36 13.79
N SER A 55 10.25 -4.27 13.03
CA SER A 55 9.14 -3.32 13.18
C SER A 55 7.77 -3.96 12.96
N VAL A 56 7.71 -5.01 12.12
CA VAL A 56 6.48 -5.77 11.85
C VAL A 56 6.37 -6.96 12.80
N LEU A 57 7.46 -7.68 13.04
CA LEU A 57 7.47 -8.88 13.88
C LEU A 57 7.07 -8.61 15.33
N LYS A 58 7.42 -7.45 15.89
CA LYS A 58 7.03 -7.07 17.26
C LYS A 58 5.52 -6.91 17.44
N ASN A 59 4.84 -6.46 16.38
CA ASN A 59 3.43 -6.09 16.42
C ASN A 59 2.51 -7.18 15.86
N ASN A 60 3.07 -8.29 15.35
CA ASN A 60 2.33 -9.34 14.69
C ASN A 60 2.78 -10.71 15.19
N GLN A 61 1.85 -11.48 15.76
CA GLN A 61 2.18 -12.79 16.32
C GLN A 61 2.27 -13.84 15.21
N LYS A 62 3.32 -14.68 15.27
CA LYS A 62 3.45 -15.97 14.56
C LYS A 62 3.24 -15.89 13.04
N PRO A 63 4.13 -15.23 12.27
CA PRO A 63 4.09 -15.33 10.83
C PRO A 63 4.31 -16.78 10.37
N VAL A 64 3.70 -17.15 9.25
CA VAL A 64 4.22 -18.26 8.46
C VAL A 64 5.50 -17.76 7.80
N TYR A 65 6.61 -18.40 8.15
CA TYR A 65 7.94 -18.01 7.67
C TYR A 65 8.40 -18.95 6.56
N SER A 66 8.92 -18.38 5.49
CA SER A 66 9.68 -19.10 4.47
C SER A 66 10.83 -18.23 3.96
N HIS A 67 11.73 -18.80 3.15
CA HIS A 67 12.84 -18.08 2.58
C HIS A 67 13.21 -18.67 1.22
N ARG A 68 13.87 -17.86 0.41
CA ARG A 68 14.42 -18.31 -0.87
C ARG A 68 15.56 -19.31 -0.60
N PRO A 69 15.75 -20.36 -1.43
CA PRO A 69 16.77 -21.39 -1.18
C PRO A 69 18.21 -20.87 -1.00
N ASP A 70 18.53 -19.71 -1.59
CA ASP A 70 19.85 -19.06 -1.43
C ASP A 70 19.98 -18.19 -0.17
N GLY A 71 18.93 -18.14 0.65
CA GLY A 71 18.88 -17.39 1.91
C GLY A 71 18.87 -15.88 1.77
N LYS A 72 18.74 -15.30 0.57
CA LYS A 72 18.82 -13.84 0.38
C LYS A 72 17.51 -13.10 0.62
N GLU A 73 16.38 -13.78 0.47
CA GLU A 73 15.04 -13.24 0.73
C GLU A 73 14.32 -14.09 1.77
N HIS A 74 13.67 -13.40 2.70
CA HIS A 74 12.87 -13.98 3.77
C HIS A 74 11.44 -13.47 3.65
N TYR A 75 10.47 -14.36 3.75
CA TYR A 75 9.05 -14.07 3.59
C TYR A 75 8.32 -14.31 4.91
N TYR A 76 7.57 -13.32 5.36
CA TYR A 76 6.77 -13.37 6.58
C TYR A 76 5.31 -13.12 6.19
N GLU A 77 4.51 -14.16 6.27
CA GLU A 77 3.08 -14.08 5.99
C GLU A 77 2.28 -13.99 7.28
N PHE A 78 1.46 -12.95 7.39
CA PHE A 78 0.60 -12.67 8.53
C PHE A 78 -0.86 -12.74 8.10
N LYS A 79 -1.61 -13.65 8.73
CA LYS A 79 -3.07 -13.68 8.61
C LYS A 79 -3.65 -12.54 9.43
N LYS A 80 -4.43 -11.69 8.77
CA LYS A 80 -5.15 -10.55 9.35
C LYS A 80 -6.65 -10.79 9.22
N ASN A 81 -7.45 -10.05 9.99
CA ASN A 81 -8.91 -10.15 9.90
C ASN A 81 -9.45 -9.69 8.52
N ASN A 82 -8.75 -8.77 7.86
CA ASN A 82 -9.11 -8.19 6.57
C ASN A 82 -8.38 -8.83 5.39
N GLY A 83 -7.48 -9.78 5.59
CA GLY A 83 -6.68 -10.35 4.50
C GLY A 83 -5.39 -11.02 4.94
N VAL A 84 -4.43 -11.08 4.01
CA VAL A 84 -3.10 -11.64 4.23
C VAL A 84 -2.05 -10.60 3.86
N LEU A 85 -1.20 -10.27 4.82
CA LEU A 85 -0.05 -9.40 4.66
C LEU A 85 1.21 -10.25 4.49
N VAL A 86 1.93 -10.07 3.38
CA VAL A 86 3.23 -10.69 3.14
C VAL A 86 4.30 -9.60 3.16
N VAL A 87 5.27 -9.75 4.04
CA VAL A 87 6.45 -8.88 4.12
C VAL A 87 7.67 -9.66 3.65
N THR A 88 8.38 -9.14 2.66
CA THR A 88 9.67 -9.67 2.22
C THR A 88 10.78 -8.84 2.81
N ALA A 89 11.79 -9.49 3.39
CA ALA A 89 13.00 -8.85 3.88
C ALA A 89 14.26 -9.47 3.26
N ASN A 90 15.30 -8.67 3.10
CA ASN A 90 16.61 -9.13 2.63
C ASN A 90 17.53 -9.57 3.79
N GLY A 91 18.74 -10.04 3.47
CA GLY A 91 19.78 -10.23 4.49
C GLY A 91 19.59 -11.51 5.29
N LYS A 92 19.62 -11.41 6.63
CA LYS A 92 19.44 -12.56 7.52
C LYS A 92 18.00 -12.60 8.05
N LYS A 93 17.55 -13.81 8.39
CA LYS A 93 16.26 -14.05 9.05
C LYS A 93 16.13 -13.12 10.26
N ASP A 94 14.97 -12.48 10.39
CA ASP A 94 14.58 -11.58 11.47
C ASP A 94 15.47 -10.32 11.63
N GLU A 95 16.51 -10.11 10.82
CA GLU A 95 17.45 -8.99 10.91
C GLU A 95 17.41 -8.07 9.68
N GLY A 96 16.74 -8.51 8.62
CA GLY A 96 16.64 -7.85 7.33
C GLY A 96 15.93 -6.50 7.30
N LYS A 97 16.07 -5.81 6.16
CA LYS A 97 15.24 -4.66 5.78
C LYS A 97 14.12 -5.11 4.85
N ILE A 98 12.96 -4.50 5.02
CA ILE A 98 11.76 -4.77 4.22
C ILE A 98 11.99 -4.26 2.80
N THR A 99 11.95 -5.15 1.82
CA THR A 99 12.12 -4.82 0.39
C THR A 99 10.82 -4.92 -0.40
N ARG A 100 9.80 -5.58 0.17
CA ARG A 100 8.48 -5.74 -0.45
C ARG A 100 7.40 -5.88 0.61
N VAL A 101 6.25 -5.31 0.35
CA VAL A 101 5.03 -5.49 1.13
C VAL A 101 3.88 -5.80 0.17
N SER A 102 3.15 -6.87 0.44
CA SER A 102 1.97 -7.26 -0.31
C SER A 102 0.80 -7.42 0.65
N MET A 103 -0.31 -6.75 0.39
CA MET A 103 -1.55 -6.95 1.11
C MET A 103 -2.62 -7.46 0.16
N SER A 104 -3.14 -8.65 0.43
CA SER A 104 -4.30 -9.22 -0.26
C SER A 104 -5.50 -9.20 0.67
N TYR A 105 -6.55 -8.45 0.33
CA TYR A 105 -7.77 -8.33 1.10
C TYR A 105 -8.73 -9.49 0.82
N ASN A 106 -9.55 -9.83 1.82
CA ASN A 106 -10.50 -10.96 1.74
C ASN A 106 -11.59 -10.77 0.68
N ALA A 107 -11.89 -9.52 0.32
CA ALA A 107 -12.93 -9.17 -0.65
C ALA A 107 -12.47 -8.01 -1.56
N PRO A 108 -12.97 -7.93 -2.80
CA PRO A 108 -12.79 -6.77 -3.67
C PRO A 108 -13.75 -5.65 -3.25
N ASP A 109 -13.50 -5.04 -2.09
CA ASP A 109 -14.35 -3.99 -1.50
C ASP A 109 -13.73 -2.58 -1.59
N GLY A 110 -12.54 -2.47 -2.18
CA GLY A 110 -11.80 -1.23 -2.30
C GLY A 110 -12.25 -0.30 -3.43
N PRO A 111 -11.43 0.71 -3.78
CA PRO A 111 -11.71 1.59 -4.90
C PRO A 111 -11.82 0.84 -6.22
N THR A 112 -12.56 1.40 -7.17
CA THR A 112 -12.72 0.79 -8.49
C THR A 112 -11.43 0.89 -9.31
N TYR A 113 -11.28 0.00 -10.30
CA TYR A 113 -10.18 0.11 -11.26
C TYR A 113 -10.09 1.49 -11.92
N LYS A 114 -11.24 2.10 -12.24
CA LYS A 114 -11.30 3.43 -12.85
C LYS A 114 -10.79 4.51 -11.89
N ASP A 115 -11.17 4.45 -10.62
CA ASP A 115 -10.71 5.41 -9.61
C ASP A 115 -9.20 5.35 -9.43
N VAL A 116 -8.64 4.15 -9.32
CA VAL A 116 -7.19 3.95 -9.18
C VAL A 116 -6.45 4.37 -10.45
N LYS A 117 -6.98 4.05 -11.63
CA LYS A 117 -6.40 4.47 -12.93
C LYS A 117 -6.29 5.99 -13.06
N HIS A 118 -7.16 6.76 -12.41
CA HIS A 118 -7.06 8.22 -12.36
C HIS A 118 -6.02 8.75 -11.38
N GLN A 119 -5.48 7.93 -10.48
CA GLN A 119 -4.45 8.34 -9.50
C GLN A 119 -3.03 7.96 -9.92
N VAL A 120 -2.87 7.09 -10.92
CA VAL A 120 -1.55 6.63 -11.39
C VAL A 120 -1.01 7.52 -12.52
N SER A 121 0.28 7.38 -12.78
CA SER A 121 0.97 8.06 -13.86
C SER A 121 0.41 7.68 -15.23
N LYS A 122 0.58 8.58 -16.21
CA LYS A 122 0.19 8.33 -17.61
C LYS A 122 0.95 7.17 -18.26
N ASN A 123 2.08 6.77 -17.69
CA ASN A 123 2.93 5.70 -18.19
C ASN A 123 2.66 4.36 -17.48
N ALA A 124 1.71 4.32 -16.54
CA ALA A 124 1.34 3.11 -15.84
C ALA A 124 0.86 2.03 -16.81
N VAL A 125 1.31 0.80 -16.60
CA VAL A 125 0.81 -0.36 -17.33
C VAL A 125 -0.56 -0.70 -16.76
N THR A 126 -1.59 -0.68 -17.60
CA THR A 126 -2.96 -0.96 -17.17
C THR A 126 -3.60 -2.03 -18.05
N ARG A 127 -4.31 -2.97 -17.43
CA ARG A 127 -5.06 -4.03 -18.12
C ARG A 127 -6.37 -4.25 -17.40
N GLU A 128 -7.45 -4.38 -18.16
CA GLU A 128 -8.73 -4.87 -17.67
C GLU A 128 -9.23 -5.98 -18.60
N HIS A 129 -9.83 -7.01 -18.03
CA HIS A 129 -10.38 -8.13 -18.77
C HIS A 129 -11.67 -8.60 -18.13
N TYR A 130 -12.67 -8.85 -18.97
CA TYR A 130 -14.00 -9.25 -18.54
C TYR A 130 -14.34 -10.59 -19.18
N ASN A 131 -14.50 -11.63 -18.36
CA ASN A 131 -14.83 -12.98 -18.84
C ASN A 131 -16.09 -13.49 -18.13
N LYS A 132 -16.99 -14.12 -18.90
CA LYS A 132 -18.26 -14.66 -18.38
C LYS A 132 -18.10 -15.95 -17.59
N VAL A 133 -16.97 -16.65 -17.75
CA VAL A 133 -16.67 -17.95 -17.15
C VAL A 133 -15.64 -17.79 -16.02
N THR A 134 -14.48 -17.20 -16.31
CA THR A 134 -13.34 -17.15 -15.36
C THR A 134 -13.37 -15.94 -14.43
N GLY A 135 -14.38 -15.06 -14.55
CA GLY A 135 -14.47 -13.83 -13.77
C GLY A 135 -13.78 -12.63 -14.43
N ASN A 136 -13.90 -11.48 -13.78
CA ASN A 136 -13.33 -10.21 -14.25
C ASN A 136 -12.04 -9.92 -13.49
N PHE A 137 -11.07 -9.33 -14.19
CA PHE A 137 -9.74 -9.05 -13.67
C PHE A 137 -9.27 -7.67 -14.11
N GLY A 138 -8.57 -6.98 -13.22
CA GLY A 138 -7.84 -5.77 -13.56
C GLY A 138 -6.46 -5.77 -12.92
N TYR A 139 -5.55 -5.07 -13.59
CA TYR A 139 -4.19 -4.87 -13.16
C TYR A 139 -3.75 -3.45 -13.49
N VAL A 140 -3.11 -2.79 -12.54
CA VAL A 140 -2.41 -1.52 -12.73
C VAL A 140 -1.02 -1.67 -12.13
N GLN A 141 0.02 -1.32 -12.87
CA GLN A 141 1.38 -1.21 -12.35
C GLN A 141 1.94 0.15 -12.69
N ASP A 142 2.42 0.84 -11.66
CA ASP A 142 3.07 2.13 -11.79
C ASP A 142 4.36 2.10 -10.97
N ASN A 143 5.49 2.01 -11.68
CA ASN A 143 6.82 1.81 -11.10
C ASN A 143 6.86 0.62 -10.12
N LYS A 144 7.00 0.90 -8.84
CA LYS A 144 7.17 -0.06 -7.74
C LYS A 144 5.86 -0.44 -7.05
N LEU A 145 4.75 0.11 -7.51
CA LEU A 145 3.41 -0.16 -7.02
C LEU A 145 2.64 -0.99 -8.05
N SER A 146 1.93 -2.00 -7.58
CA SER A 146 0.90 -2.66 -8.39
C SER A 146 -0.38 -2.89 -7.61
N TYR A 147 -1.47 -2.91 -8.36
CA TYR A 147 -2.84 -3.01 -7.87
C TYR A 147 -3.56 -4.08 -8.66
N GLN A 148 -4.23 -5.00 -7.98
CA GLN A 148 -5.02 -6.05 -8.61
C GLN A 148 -6.49 -5.92 -8.24
N PHE A 149 -7.34 -6.13 -9.23
CA PHE A 149 -8.77 -5.89 -9.16
C PHE A 149 -9.53 -7.14 -9.54
N SER A 150 -10.65 -7.36 -8.88
CA SER A 150 -11.57 -8.46 -9.17
C SER A 150 -13.00 -8.00 -8.87
N SER A 151 -13.97 -8.85 -9.17
CA SER A 151 -15.38 -8.63 -8.88
C SER A 151 -15.96 -9.85 -8.18
N SER A 152 -16.99 -9.67 -7.34
CA SER A 152 -17.64 -10.76 -6.62
C SER A 152 -18.33 -11.78 -7.54
N SER A 153 -18.61 -11.43 -8.79
CA SER A 153 -19.15 -12.36 -9.79
C SER A 153 -18.71 -12.01 -11.22
N PRO A 154 -18.73 -12.96 -12.18
CA PRO A 154 -18.43 -12.69 -13.59
C PRO A 154 -19.37 -11.65 -14.26
N SER A 155 -20.59 -11.50 -13.75
CA SER A 155 -21.58 -10.55 -14.25
C SER A 155 -21.30 -9.11 -13.81
N ASP A 156 -20.62 -8.92 -12.68
CA ASP A 156 -20.30 -7.62 -12.11
C ASP A 156 -19.07 -7.00 -12.79
N LYS A 157 -19.29 -6.05 -13.70
CA LYS A 157 -18.22 -5.35 -14.41
C LYS A 157 -17.56 -4.25 -13.59
N ASN A 158 -18.00 -4.02 -12.36
CA ASN A 158 -17.39 -3.06 -11.46
C ASN A 158 -16.27 -3.72 -10.64
N ILE A 159 -15.12 -3.94 -11.28
CA ILE A 159 -13.96 -4.53 -10.59
C ILE A 159 -13.37 -3.55 -9.58
N LYS A 160 -13.05 -4.07 -8.39
CA LYS A 160 -12.57 -3.33 -7.23
C LYS A 160 -11.25 -3.90 -6.73
N LEU A 161 -10.46 -3.01 -6.15
CA LEU A 161 -9.15 -3.32 -5.61
C LEU A 161 -9.27 -4.40 -4.53
N TYR A 162 -8.43 -5.42 -4.60
CA TYR A 162 -8.31 -6.44 -3.55
C TYR A 162 -6.85 -6.78 -3.21
N ARG A 163 -5.87 -6.27 -3.97
CA ARG A 163 -4.46 -6.48 -3.65
C ARG A 163 -3.61 -5.29 -4.03
N ILE A 164 -2.69 -4.95 -3.14
CA ILE A 164 -1.68 -3.92 -3.33
C ILE A 164 -0.32 -4.58 -3.10
N ASP A 165 0.59 -4.42 -4.06
CA ASP A 165 1.99 -4.79 -3.93
C ASP A 165 2.86 -3.52 -4.01
N LEU A 166 3.76 -3.37 -3.05
CA LEU A 166 4.72 -2.27 -2.93
C LEU A 166 6.13 -2.87 -2.83
N ALA A 167 7.05 -2.43 -3.70
CA ALA A 167 8.42 -2.92 -3.76
C ALA A 167 9.46 -1.79 -3.68
N GLU A 168 10.70 -2.13 -3.33
CA GLU A 168 11.87 -1.25 -3.52
C GLU A 168 12.36 -1.18 -4.97
#